data_AF-A0A966YM15-F1
#
_entry.id   AF-A0A966YM15-F1
#
_cell.length_a   1.000
_cell.length_b   1.000
_cell.length_c   1.000
_cell.angle_alpha   90.00
_cell.angle_beta   90.00
_cell.angle_gamma   90.00
#
_symmetry.space_group_name_H-M   'P 1'
#
loop_
_entity.id
_entity.type
_entity.pdbx_description
1 polymer ?
#
loop_
_entity_poly.entity_id
_entity_poly.type
_entity_poly.pdbx_seq_one_letter_code
_entity_poly.pdbx_strand_id
1 'polypeptide(L)'
;MDLRIDADDLNACVQCGLCLPHCPTYRVTGDEALSPRGRIHLMREVQDNAAPVTPEIVDAFDTCVQCRGCEPACPSGVPYGRLIESTRAVLADTGAVSTRRQRLAF
;
A
#
# COMPACT_ATOMS: atom_id res chain seq x y z
N MET A 1 -9.71 -0.62 11.12
CA MET A 1 -10.44 -1.41 10.10
C MET A 1 -9.55 -2.59 9.75
N ASP A 2 -10.05 -3.83 9.78
CA ASP A 2 -9.21 -5.00 9.52
C ASP A 2 -8.92 -5.14 8.03
N LEU A 3 -7.66 -4.90 7.62
CA LEU A 3 -7.21 -5.03 6.23
C LEU A 3 -6.85 -6.47 5.85
N ARG A 4 -7.07 -7.46 6.72
CA ARG A 4 -6.75 -8.88 6.49
C ARG A 4 -5.29 -9.09 6.09
N ILE A 5 -4.39 -8.31 6.67
CA ILE A 5 -2.93 -8.40 6.49
C ILE A 5 -2.28 -9.06 7.70
N ASP A 6 -1.20 -9.79 7.45
CA ASP A 6 -0.37 -10.36 8.51
C ASP A 6 0.42 -9.24 9.22
N ALA A 7 0.35 -9.20 10.55
CA ALA A 7 1.03 -8.18 11.35
C ALA A 7 2.55 -8.28 11.25
N ASP A 8 3.11 -9.49 11.11
CA ASP A 8 4.56 -9.68 10.99
C ASP A 8 5.07 -9.14 9.64
N ASP A 9 4.34 -9.38 8.56
CA ASP A 9 4.64 -8.82 7.23
C ASP A 9 4.61 -7.29 7.25
N LEU A 10 3.64 -6.71 7.97
CA LEU A 10 3.51 -5.27 8.12
C LEU A 10 4.64 -4.69 8.98
N ASN A 11 5.00 -5.36 10.08
CA ASN A 11 6.02 -4.94 11.03
C ASN A 11 7.44 -5.11 10.50
N ALA A 12 7.66 -5.98 9.50
CA ALA A 12 8.96 -6.13 8.84
C ALA A 12 9.48 -4.82 8.20
N CYS A 13 8.61 -3.85 7.89
CA CYS A 13 9.04 -2.57 7.36
C CYS A 13 9.67 -1.67 8.43
N VAL A 14 10.98 -1.44 8.34
CA VAL A 14 11.75 -0.56 9.24
C VAL A 14 11.78 0.91 8.79
N GLN A 15 10.96 1.30 7.81
CA GLN A 15 10.84 2.69 7.33
C GLN A 15 12.14 3.32 6.78
N CYS A 16 13.09 2.52 6.27
CA CYS A 16 14.40 3.02 5.79
C CYS A 16 14.38 3.80 4.46
N GLY A 17 13.29 3.74 3.68
CA GLY A 17 13.15 4.49 2.42
C GLY A 17 13.86 3.90 1.19
N LEU A 18 14.54 2.75 1.30
CA LEU A 18 15.24 2.14 0.16
C LEU A 18 14.31 1.72 -0.99
N CYS A 19 13.03 1.51 -0.72
CA CYS A 19 12.04 1.20 -1.76
C CYS A 19 11.61 2.41 -2.60
N LEU A 20 11.87 3.65 -2.15
CA LEU A 20 11.37 4.87 -2.79
C LEU A 20 11.85 5.00 -4.26
N PRO A 21 13.14 4.86 -4.58
CA PRO A 21 13.63 5.02 -5.95
C PRO A 21 13.17 3.90 -6.91
N HIS A 22 12.58 2.82 -6.36
CA HIS A 22 12.09 1.68 -7.11
C HIS A 22 10.57 1.70 -7.32
N CYS A 23 9.87 2.69 -6.77
CA CYS A 23 8.45 2.88 -6.99
C CYS A 23 8.19 3.88 -8.12
N PRO A 24 7.53 3.48 -9.23
CA PRO A 24 7.25 4.38 -10.34
C PRO A 24 6.28 5.49 -9.94
N THR A 25 5.27 5.22 -9.09
CA THR A 25 4.34 6.25 -8.60
C THR A 25 5.12 7.36 -7.89
N TYR A 26 5.93 7.01 -6.89
CA TYR A 26 6.73 7.99 -6.15
C TYR A 26 7.70 8.76 -7.04
N ARG A 27 8.34 8.11 -8.01
CA ARG A 27 9.27 8.79 -8.93
C ARG A 27 8.58 9.86 -9.79
N VAL A 28 7.31 9.67 -10.11
CA VAL A 28 6.54 10.63 -10.91
C VAL A 28 5.93 11.71 -10.02
N THR A 29 5.38 11.33 -8.86
CA THR A 29 4.62 12.26 -8.02
C THR A 29 5.48 13.03 -7.02
N GLY A 30 6.60 12.45 -6.57
CA GLY A 30 7.40 12.95 -5.44
C GLY A 30 6.72 12.82 -4.08
N ASP A 31 5.48 12.32 -4.05
CA ASP A 31 4.66 12.22 -2.84
C ASP A 31 4.93 10.90 -2.13
N GLU A 32 5.51 10.99 -0.94
CA GLU A 32 5.87 9.83 -0.12
C GLU A 32 4.66 9.03 0.32
N ALA A 33 3.48 9.63 0.53
CA ALA A 33 2.26 8.88 0.87
C ALA A 33 1.89 7.89 -0.24
N LEU A 34 2.20 8.22 -1.49
CA LEU A 34 1.99 7.37 -2.68
C LEU A 34 3.15 6.40 -2.94
N SER A 35 4.14 6.35 -2.05
CA SER A 35 5.26 5.40 -2.13
C SER A 35 4.95 4.05 -1.46
N PRO A 36 5.77 3.00 -1.65
CA PRO A 36 5.55 1.72 -0.98
C PRO A 36 5.67 1.86 0.53
N ARG A 37 6.65 2.65 1.00
CA ARG A 37 6.86 2.95 2.42
C ARG A 37 5.69 3.73 3.02
N GLY A 38 5.22 4.77 2.33
CA GLY A 38 4.08 5.56 2.77
C GLY A 38 2.80 4.73 2.83
N ARG A 39 2.54 3.90 1.82
CA ARG A 39 1.41 2.96 1.83
C ARG A 39 1.47 1.97 2.99
N ILE A 40 2.64 1.42 3.31
CA ILE A 40 2.81 0.55 4.49
C ILE A 40 2.51 1.32 5.78
N HIS A 41 2.94 2.58 5.88
CA HIS A 41 2.59 3.43 7.02
C HIS A 41 1.07 3.63 7.10
N LEU A 42 0.39 3.96 6.00
CA LEU A 42 -1.07 4.10 5.95
C LEU A 42 -1.79 2.78 6.29
N MET A 43 -1.27 1.63 5.87
CA MET A 43 -1.81 0.32 6.27
C MET A 43 -1.77 0.15 7.79
N ARG A 44 -0.67 0.52 8.46
CA ARG A 44 -0.59 0.51 9.94
C ARG A 44 -1.58 1.45 10.58
N GLU A 45 -1.71 2.67 10.06
CA GLU A 45 -2.67 3.64 10.62
C GLU A 45 -4.11 3.11 10.54
N VAL A 46 -4.49 2.47 9.42
CA VAL A 46 -5.83 1.92 9.24
C VAL A 46 -6.05 0.62 10.04
N GLN A 47 -5.05 -0.26 10.09
CA GLN A 47 -5.07 -1.56 10.77
C GLN A 47 -5.03 -1.40 12.29
N ASP A 48 -4.01 -0.71 12.81
CA ASP A 48 -3.63 -0.70 14.22
C ASP A 48 -4.17 0.51 14.96
N ASN A 49 -4.15 1.69 14.32
CA ASN A 49 -4.57 2.95 14.95
C ASN A 49 -6.03 3.34 14.64
N ALA A 50 -6.75 2.48 13.93
CA ALA A 50 -8.14 2.69 13.52
C ALA A 50 -8.39 4.04 12.80
N ALA A 51 -7.42 4.51 12.03
CA ALA A 51 -7.56 5.71 11.24
C ALA A 51 -8.75 5.58 10.25
N PRO A 52 -9.53 6.65 10.05
CA PRO A 52 -10.64 6.63 9.10
C PRO A 52 -10.09 6.51 7.67
N VAL A 53 -10.75 5.68 6.85
CA VAL A 53 -10.40 5.56 5.42
C VAL A 53 -10.95 6.77 4.67
N THR A 54 -10.09 7.74 4.36
CA THR A 54 -10.42 8.93 3.59
C THR A 54 -10.18 8.74 2.09
N PRO A 55 -10.72 9.60 1.21
CA PRO A 55 -10.43 9.55 -0.23
C PRO A 55 -8.93 9.60 -0.55
N GLU A 56 -8.13 10.33 0.23
CA GLU A 56 -6.68 10.45 0.05
C GLU A 56 -5.96 9.13 0.38
N ILE A 57 -6.39 8.44 1.44
CA ILE A 57 -5.88 7.10 1.78
C ILE A 57 -6.23 6.10 0.68
N VAL A 58 -7.46 6.18 0.16
CA VAL A 58 -7.90 5.34 -0.95
C VAL A 58 -7.04 5.59 -2.19
N ASP A 59 -6.81 6.85 -2.56
CA ASP A 59 -5.98 7.23 -3.70
C ASP A 59 -4.55 6.73 -3.56
N ALA A 60 -4.00 6.77 -2.33
CA ALA A 60 -2.69 6.20 -2.05
C ALA A 60 -2.59 4.73 -2.48
N PHE A 61 -3.59 3.91 -2.20
CA PHE A 61 -3.59 2.50 -2.61
C PHE A 61 -3.94 2.30 -4.09
N ASP A 62 -4.86 3.10 -4.64
CA ASP A 62 -5.34 2.94 -6.02
C ASP A 62 -4.30 3.38 -7.07
N THR A 63 -3.41 4.31 -6.73
CA THR A 63 -2.27 4.71 -7.57
C THR A 63 -1.13 3.69 -7.62
N CYS A 64 -1.24 2.58 -6.88
CA CYS A 64 -0.25 1.51 -6.94
C CYS A 64 -0.45 0.66 -8.20
N VAL A 65 0.49 0.75 -9.15
CA VAL A 65 0.48 -0.07 -10.38
C VAL A 65 0.97 -1.51 -10.18
N GLN A 66 1.16 -1.94 -8.92
CA GLN A 66 1.60 -3.28 -8.53
C GLN A 66 2.82 -3.83 -9.30
N CYS A 67 3.75 -2.97 -9.71
CA CYS A 67 4.96 -3.38 -10.47
C CYS A 67 5.97 -4.23 -9.67
N ARG A 68 5.78 -4.36 -8.36
CA ARG A 68 6.63 -5.12 -7.41
C ARG A 68 8.11 -4.71 -7.32
N GLY A 69 8.53 -3.62 -7.98
CA GLY A 69 9.93 -3.16 -7.94
C GLY A 69 10.48 -2.84 -6.54
N CYS A 70 9.60 -2.56 -5.57
CA CYS A 70 9.97 -2.29 -4.18
C CYS A 70 10.38 -3.53 -3.37
N GLU A 71 9.93 -4.73 -3.74
CA GLU A 71 10.24 -5.98 -3.02
C GLU A 71 11.72 -6.37 -3.14
N PRO A 72 12.31 -6.50 -4.35
CA PRO A 72 13.72 -6.87 -4.47
C PRO A 72 14.66 -5.77 -3.92
N ALA A 73 14.18 -4.53 -3.79
CA ALA A 73 14.93 -3.43 -3.18
C ALA A 73 14.87 -3.43 -1.64
N CYS A 74 13.96 -4.20 -1.04
CA CYS A 74 13.74 -4.18 0.41
C CYS A 74 14.70 -5.14 1.13
N PRO A 75 15.66 -4.65 1.95
CA PRO A 75 16.56 -5.54 2.69
C PRO A 75 15.84 -6.32 3.79
N SER A 76 14.70 -5.80 4.27
CA SER A 76 13.87 -6.45 5.29
C SER A 76 12.93 -7.51 4.71
N GLY A 77 12.89 -7.69 3.39
CA GLY A 77 12.07 -8.72 2.75
C GLY A 77 10.56 -8.55 2.91
N VAL A 78 10.07 -7.31 3.05
CA VAL A 78 8.62 -7.04 3.18
C VAL A 78 7.88 -7.58 1.96
N PRO A 79 6.89 -8.48 2.13
CA PRO A 79 6.13 -9.04 1.02
C PRO A 79 5.02 -8.08 0.57
N TYR A 80 5.43 -6.91 0.06
CA TYR A 80 4.56 -5.79 -0.31
C TYR A 80 3.40 -6.21 -1.22
N GLY A 81 3.70 -7.08 -2.18
CA GLY A 81 2.90 -8.18 -2.71
C GLY A 81 1.51 -8.33 -2.15
N ARG A 82 1.53 -9.09 -1.06
CA ARG A 82 0.38 -9.58 -0.33
C ARG A 82 -0.30 -8.45 0.43
N LEU A 83 0.47 -7.52 0.98
CA LEU A 83 -0.05 -6.39 1.74
C LEU A 83 -0.98 -5.50 0.90
N ILE A 84 -0.55 -5.09 -0.30
CA ILE A 84 -1.37 -4.22 -1.16
C ILE A 84 -2.57 -4.95 -1.75
N GLU A 85 -2.44 -6.25 -2.08
CA GLU A 85 -3.54 -7.05 -2.60
C GLU A 85 -4.65 -7.21 -1.57
N SER A 86 -4.28 -7.57 -0.33
CA SER A 86 -5.26 -7.69 0.77
C SER A 86 -5.93 -6.35 1.06
N THR A 87 -5.14 -5.28 1.17
CA THR A 87 -5.66 -3.92 1.39
C THR A 87 -6.67 -3.51 0.30
N ARG A 88 -6.34 -3.67 -0.99
CA ARG A 88 -7.24 -3.32 -2.09
C ARG A 88 -8.50 -4.19 -2.09
N ALA A 89 -8.40 -5.47 -1.75
CA ALA A 89 -9.55 -6.36 -1.65
C ALA A 89 -10.52 -5.90 -0.54
N VAL A 90 -10.01 -5.57 0.64
CA VAL A 90 -10.85 -5.06 1.74
C VAL A 90 -11.49 -3.71 1.38
N LEU A 91 -10.75 -2.79 0.76
CA LEU A 91 -11.33 -1.51 0.31
C LEU A 91 -12.41 -1.68 -0.77
N ALA A 92 -12.33 -2.74 -1.57
CA ALA A 92 -13.37 -3.08 -2.53
C ALA A 92 -14.63 -3.60 -1.83
N ASP A 93 -14.47 -4.49 -0.85
CA ASP A 93 -15.57 -5.09 -0.07
C ASP A 93 -16.39 -4.02 0.67
N THR A 94 -15.73 -2.95 1.15
CA THR A 94 -16.40 -1.86 1.87
C THR A 94 -17.02 -0.80 0.95
N GLY A 95 -16.87 -0.93 -0.36
CA GLY A 95 -17.35 0.05 -1.33
C GLY A 95 -16.56 1.36 -1.34
N ALA A 96 -15.43 1.43 -0.62
CA ALA A 96 -14.54 2.59 -0.63
C ALA A 96 -13.86 2.79 -2.00
N VAL A 97 -13.75 1.71 -2.79
CA VAL A 97 -13.30 1.74 -4.19
C VAL A 97 -14.30 1.06 -5.10
N SER A 98 -14.52 1.62 -6.28
CA SER A 98 -15.28 0.95 -7.34
C SER A 98 -14.52 -0.26 -7.87
N THR A 99 -15.13 -1.44 -7.88
CA THR A 99 -14.58 -2.63 -8.57
C THR A 99 -14.27 -2.38 -10.05
N ARG A 100 -14.92 -1.41 -10.71
CA ARG A 100 -14.55 -0.98 -12.07
C ARG A 100 -13.18 -0.30 -12.12
N ARG A 101 -12.83 0.53 -11.13
CA ARG A 101 -11.49 1.15 -11.04
C ARG A 101 -10.39 0.13 -10.81
N GLN A 102 -10.67 -0.92 -10.03
CA GLN A 102 -9.70 -1.99 -9.77
C GLN A 102 -9.53 -2.95 -10.98
N ARG A 103 -10.60 -3.25 -11.72
CA ARG A 103 -10.54 -4.10 -12.93
C ARG A 103 -9.87 -3.44 -14.13
N LEU A 104 -9.76 -2.12 -14.16
CA LEU A 104 -9.06 -1.39 -15.24
C LEU A 104 -7.55 -1.26 -14.98
N ALA A 105 -7.07 -1.68 -13.81
CA ALA A 105 -5.66 -1.66 -13.44
C ALA A 105 -4.88 -2.94 -13.82
N PHE A 106 -5.54 -3.90 -14.51
CA PHE A 106 -4.96 -5.13 -15.05
C PHE A 106 -5.58 -5.51 -16.39
#